data_AF-A0A918EGR8-F1
#
_entry.id   AF-A0A918EGR8-F1
#
_cell.length_a   1.000
_cell.length_b   1.000
_cell.length_c   1.000
_cell.angle_alpha   90.00
_cell.angle_beta   90.00
_cell.angle_gamma   90.00
#
_symmetry.space_group_name_H-M   'P 1'
#
loop_
_entity.id
_entity.type
_entity.pdbx_description
1 polymer ?
#
loop_
_entity_poly.entity_id
_entity_poly.type
_entity_poly.pdbx_seq_one_letter_code
_entity_poly.pdbx_strand_id
1 'polypeptide(L)'
;MSSVEAGSGTGPGIGVGAGVPHPRVDAATPGDDRASIGELVGELTQDLSRLMRQELELAKAELREEASKAGKATGMLAGAGFAGYMTAVLLSLALVFALGNLMDLGWAALIVAALWGIAGAVMFSSGRAKLRRVSKPERTIETLKEDAEWARHPTK
;
A
#
# COMPACT_ATOMS: atom_id res chain seq x y z
N MET A 1 21.61 51.79 -5.13
CA MET A 1 21.33 52.06 -3.70
C MET A 1 21.14 50.70 -3.04
N SER A 2 22.21 50.18 -2.42
CA SER A 2 22.37 50.05 -0.95
C SER A 2 21.67 48.78 -0.44
N SER A 3 22.30 47.77 0.18
CA SER A 3 23.68 47.54 0.62
C SER A 3 23.87 46.03 0.84
N VAL A 4 25.06 45.53 0.51
CA VAL A 4 25.57 44.21 0.90
C VAL A 4 26.44 44.45 2.13
N GLU A 5 26.10 43.86 3.27
CA GLU A 5 26.95 43.91 4.46
C GLU A 5 27.99 42.77 4.41
N ALA A 6 29.24 43.18 4.29
CA ALA A 6 30.41 42.39 4.58
C ALA A 6 30.74 42.52 6.08
N GLY A 7 30.87 41.40 6.77
CA GLY A 7 31.32 41.33 8.16
C GLY A 7 32.56 40.45 8.27
N SER A 8 33.73 41.05 8.06
CA SER A 8 35.05 40.47 8.35
C SER A 8 35.44 40.75 9.80
N GLY A 9 35.78 39.71 10.56
CA GLY A 9 36.34 39.85 11.91
C GLY A 9 37.37 38.77 12.17
N THR A 10 38.65 39.08 11.95
CA THR A 10 39.80 38.25 12.32
C THR A 10 40.54 38.94 13.47
N GLY A 11 40.79 38.23 14.56
CA GLY A 11 41.69 38.64 15.62
C GLY A 11 42.27 37.41 16.34
N PRO A 12 43.61 37.25 16.43
CA PRO A 12 44.22 36.17 17.18
C PRO A 12 44.50 36.63 18.63
N GLY A 13 43.76 36.06 19.59
CA GLY A 13 44.00 36.25 21.01
C GLY A 13 44.48 34.95 21.64
N ILE A 14 45.81 34.74 21.70
CA ILE A 14 46.41 33.69 22.53
C ILE A 14 46.50 34.24 23.95
N GLY A 15 45.55 33.83 24.80
CA GLY A 15 45.59 34.00 26.26
C GLY A 15 45.81 32.66 26.92
N VAL A 16 47.06 32.34 27.25
CA VAL A 16 47.43 31.25 28.15
C VAL A 16 47.14 31.73 29.57
N GLY A 17 45.99 31.32 30.12
CA GLY A 17 45.56 31.57 31.48
C GLY A 17 45.31 30.24 32.19
N ALA A 18 46.17 29.94 33.17
CA ALA A 18 46.11 28.77 34.02
C ALA A 18 44.82 28.74 34.86
N GLY A 19 44.28 27.53 35.06
CA GLY A 19 43.20 27.25 36.01
C GLY A 19 41.99 26.56 35.38
N VAL A 20 42.13 25.30 35.00
CA VAL A 20 40.98 24.41 34.82
C VAL A 20 40.55 23.96 36.22
N PRO A 21 39.35 24.30 36.71
CA PRO A 21 38.79 23.63 37.87
C PRO A 21 38.59 22.17 37.46
N HIS A 22 39.43 21.28 37.98
CA HIS A 22 39.12 19.87 37.95
C HIS A 22 37.76 19.71 38.64
N PRO A 23 36.74 19.11 38.00
CA PRO A 23 35.59 18.64 38.74
C PRO A 23 36.15 17.73 39.82
N ARG A 24 35.92 18.12 41.08
CA ARG A 24 36.19 17.27 42.23
C ARG A 24 35.46 15.98 41.91
N VAL A 25 36.22 14.90 41.72
CA VAL A 25 35.67 13.56 41.73
C VAL A 25 35.25 13.39 43.18
N ASP A 26 34.03 13.81 43.49
CA ASP A 26 33.38 13.51 44.75
C ASP A 26 33.46 11.98 44.86
N ALA A 27 34.17 11.54 45.90
CA ALA A 27 34.42 10.13 46.16
C ALA A 27 33.08 9.40 46.04
N ALA A 28 33.00 8.52 45.04
CA ALA A 28 31.89 7.65 44.82
C ALA A 28 31.49 7.01 46.15
N THR A 29 30.23 7.20 46.54
CA THR A 29 29.58 6.32 47.49
C THR A 29 29.82 4.89 47.00
N PRO A 30 30.48 4.01 47.78
CA PRO A 30 30.76 2.65 47.32
C PRO A 30 29.45 1.85 47.32
N GLY A 31 28.78 1.82 46.18
CA GLY A 31 27.56 1.06 46.00
C GLY A 31 26.72 1.53 44.82
N ASP A 32 27.25 1.49 43.59
CA ASP A 32 26.39 1.33 42.39
C ASP A 32 27.14 0.97 41.07
N ASP A 33 28.38 0.46 41.14
CA ASP A 33 29.22 0.21 39.93
C ASP A 33 28.96 -1.13 39.21
N ARG A 34 27.77 -1.72 39.37
CA ARG A 34 27.40 -2.93 38.62
C ARG A 34 25.93 -2.85 38.26
N ALA A 35 25.63 -2.15 37.16
CA ALA A 35 24.46 -2.52 36.37
C ALA A 35 24.49 -4.04 36.23
N SER A 36 23.56 -4.69 36.91
CA SER A 36 23.53 -6.14 37.01
C SER A 36 23.41 -6.70 35.60
N ILE A 37 24.01 -7.86 35.31
CA ILE A 37 23.78 -8.54 34.02
C ILE A 37 22.27 -8.73 33.77
N GLY A 38 21.46 -8.83 34.84
CA GLY A 38 20.01 -8.84 34.74
C GLY A 38 19.37 -7.53 34.29
N GLU A 39 19.99 -6.39 34.58
CA GLU A 39 19.54 -5.05 34.18
C GLU A 39 19.83 -4.78 32.71
N LEU A 40 21.03 -5.16 32.24
CA LEU A 40 21.42 -5.09 30.82
C LEU A 40 20.55 -6.01 29.93
N VAL A 41 20.24 -7.22 30.40
CA VAL A 41 19.33 -8.15 29.70
C VAL A 41 17.91 -7.61 29.67
N GLY A 42 17.45 -6.96 30.74
CA GLY A 42 16.16 -6.27 30.81
C GLY A 42 16.07 -5.14 29.79
N GLU A 43 17.10 -4.30 29.71
CA GLU A 43 17.18 -3.17 28.78
C GLU A 43 17.20 -3.65 27.31
N LEU A 44 17.99 -4.68 26.98
CA LEU A 44 18.02 -5.29 25.64
C LEU A 44 16.67 -5.89 25.23
N THR A 45 15.99 -6.58 26.15
CA THR A 45 14.66 -7.17 25.91
C THR A 45 13.62 -6.07 25.68
N GLN A 46 13.74 -4.96 26.41
CA GLN A 46 12.88 -3.80 26.25
C GLN A 46 13.11 -3.11 24.91
N ASP A 47 14.35 -2.99 24.46
CA ASP A 47 14.69 -2.39 23.16
C ASP A 47 14.28 -3.28 21.98
N LEU A 48 14.45 -4.59 22.07
CA LEU A 48 13.90 -5.53 21.08
C LEU A 48 12.37 -5.45 21.02
N SER A 49 11.70 -5.34 22.18
CA SER A 49 10.26 -5.15 22.25
C SER A 49 9.80 -3.84 21.61
N ARG A 50 10.60 -2.76 21.75
CA ARG A 50 10.37 -1.47 21.09
C ARG A 50 10.54 -1.60 19.57
N LEU A 51 11.60 -2.24 19.10
CA LEU A 51 11.88 -2.42 17.67
C LEU A 51 10.79 -3.26 16.99
N MET A 52 10.38 -4.38 17.60
CA MET A 52 9.27 -5.20 17.10
C MET A 52 7.97 -4.43 17.01
N ARG A 53 7.67 -3.58 18.01
CA ARG A 53 6.48 -2.73 17.96
C ARG A 53 6.58 -1.68 16.86
N GLN A 54 7.76 -1.12 16.63
CA GLN A 54 8.00 -0.14 15.55
C GLN A 54 7.85 -0.77 14.16
N GLU A 55 8.44 -1.95 13.93
CA GLU A 55 8.27 -2.70 12.68
C GLU A 55 6.81 -3.05 12.42
N LEU A 56 6.05 -3.44 13.45
CA LEU A 56 4.62 -3.69 13.32
C LEU A 56 3.84 -2.40 12.99
N GLU A 57 4.14 -1.28 13.64
CA GLU A 57 3.49 0.00 13.33
C GLU A 57 3.84 0.48 11.92
N LEU A 58 5.08 0.27 11.47
CA LEU A 58 5.52 0.59 10.10
C LEU A 58 4.80 -0.29 9.08
N ALA A 59 4.81 -1.61 9.26
CA ALA A 59 4.12 -2.55 8.38
C ALA A 59 2.61 -2.25 8.32
N LYS A 60 2.01 -1.86 9.46
CA LYS A 60 0.61 -1.45 9.52
C LYS A 60 0.38 -0.12 8.77
N ALA A 61 1.29 0.83 8.87
CA ALA A 61 1.23 2.09 8.13
C ALA A 61 1.34 1.86 6.62
N GLU A 62 2.30 1.05 6.18
CA GLU A 62 2.49 0.69 4.78
C GLU A 62 1.28 -0.07 4.23
N LEU A 63 0.78 -1.07 4.97
CA LEU A 63 -0.43 -1.79 4.59
C LEU A 63 -1.64 -0.85 4.47
N ARG A 64 -1.79 0.12 5.37
CA ARG A 64 -2.88 1.11 5.31
C ARG A 64 -2.74 2.03 4.10
N GLU A 65 -1.52 2.45 3.78
CA GLU A 65 -1.24 3.27 2.62
C GLU A 65 -1.54 2.50 1.32
N GLU A 66 -1.05 1.27 1.20
CA GLU A 66 -1.32 0.39 0.06
C GLU A 66 -2.80 0.06 -0.07
N ALA A 67 -3.49 -0.25 1.03
CA ALA A 67 -4.94 -0.44 1.03
C ALA A 67 -5.69 0.82 0.58
N SER A 68 -5.22 2.02 0.98
CA SER A 68 -5.83 3.27 0.54
C SER A 68 -5.62 3.51 -0.96
N LYS A 69 -4.40 3.29 -1.47
CA LYS A 69 -4.09 3.39 -2.91
C LYS A 69 -4.92 2.42 -3.73
N ALA A 70 -4.94 1.14 -3.34
CA ALA A 70 -5.75 0.10 -3.97
C ALA A 70 -7.25 0.43 -3.91
N GLY A 71 -7.74 0.92 -2.77
CA GLY A 71 -9.13 1.34 -2.57
C GLY A 71 -9.52 2.50 -3.50
N LYS A 72 -8.67 3.53 -3.60
CA LYS A 72 -8.88 4.66 -4.53
C LYS A 72 -8.89 4.19 -5.97
N ALA A 73 -7.92 3.36 -6.38
CA ALA A 73 -7.85 2.83 -7.73
C ALA A 73 -9.08 1.99 -8.09
N THR A 74 -9.50 1.09 -7.19
CA THR A 74 -10.70 0.28 -7.34
C THR A 74 -11.95 1.15 -7.41
N GLY A 75 -12.05 2.19 -6.56
CA GLY A 75 -13.15 3.15 -6.59
C GLY A 75 -13.22 3.94 -7.90
N MET A 76 -12.09 4.40 -8.42
CA MET A 76 -12.02 5.07 -9.73
C MET A 76 -12.41 4.14 -10.87
N LEU A 77 -11.96 2.88 -10.86
CA LEU A 77 -12.35 1.88 -11.88
C LEU A 77 -13.84 1.56 -11.82
N ALA A 78 -14.41 1.41 -10.62
CA ALA A 78 -15.86 1.23 -10.45
C ALA A 78 -16.64 2.44 -10.98
N GLY A 79 -16.20 3.66 -10.64
CA GLY A 79 -16.79 4.90 -11.12
C GLY A 79 -16.71 5.03 -12.64
N ALA A 80 -15.55 4.72 -13.24
CA ALA A 80 -15.36 4.72 -14.69
C ALA A 80 -16.25 3.67 -15.38
N GLY A 81 -16.37 2.47 -14.81
CA GLY A 81 -17.29 1.44 -15.29
C GLY A 81 -18.75 1.90 -15.28
N PHE A 82 -19.19 2.53 -14.19
CA PHE A 82 -20.55 3.09 -14.09
C PHE A 82 -20.78 4.24 -15.09
N ALA A 83 -19.84 5.19 -15.19
CA ALA A 83 -19.92 6.29 -16.15
C ALA A 83 -19.94 5.77 -17.60
N GLY A 84 -19.11 4.77 -17.92
CA GLY A 84 -19.11 4.10 -19.21
C GLY A 84 -20.44 3.40 -19.50
N TYR A 85 -21.02 2.70 -18.52
CA TYR A 85 -22.34 2.08 -18.64
C TYR A 85 -23.44 3.12 -18.90
N MET A 86 -23.48 4.22 -18.13
CA MET A 86 -24.44 5.32 -18.36
C MET A 86 -24.29 5.94 -19.75
N THR A 87 -23.05 6.16 -20.19
CA THR A 87 -22.76 6.67 -21.53
C THR A 87 -23.29 5.73 -22.61
N ALA A 88 -23.05 4.43 -22.46
CA ALA A 88 -23.57 3.41 -23.38
C ALA A 88 -25.10 3.38 -23.46
N VAL A 89 -25.80 3.52 -22.33
CA VAL A 89 -27.27 3.62 -22.29
C VAL A 89 -27.74 4.88 -23.03
N LEU A 90 -27.18 6.05 -22.73
CA LEU A 90 -27.57 7.30 -23.38
C LEU A 90 -27.30 7.28 -24.89
N LEU A 91 -26.15 6.75 -25.32
CA LEU A 91 -25.84 6.56 -26.74
C LEU A 91 -26.80 5.58 -27.41
N SER A 92 -27.24 4.53 -26.71
CA SER A 92 -28.23 3.59 -27.24
C SER A 92 -29.57 4.27 -27.47
N LEU A 93 -30.04 5.07 -26.51
CA LEU A 93 -31.27 5.86 -26.66
C LEU A 93 -31.15 6.85 -27.82
N ALA A 94 -30.04 7.60 -27.87
CA ALA A 94 -29.77 8.55 -28.94
C ALA A 94 -29.78 7.86 -30.31
N LEU A 95 -29.17 6.68 -30.42
CA LEU A 95 -29.14 5.90 -31.65
C LEU A 95 -30.53 5.40 -32.05
N VAL A 96 -31.32 4.89 -31.10
CA VAL A 96 -32.72 4.49 -31.38
C VAL A 96 -33.54 5.66 -31.90
N PHE A 97 -33.45 6.84 -31.27
CA PHE A 97 -34.15 8.03 -31.76
C PHE A 97 -33.63 8.50 -33.11
N ALA A 98 -32.31 8.49 -33.33
CA ALA A 98 -31.71 8.87 -34.61
C ALA A 98 -32.21 7.95 -35.75
N LEU A 99 -32.20 6.63 -35.54
CA LEU A 99 -32.74 5.68 -36.51
C LEU A 99 -34.27 5.82 -36.65
N GLY A 100 -34.98 6.12 -35.55
CA GLY A 100 -36.42 6.37 -35.54
C GLY A 100 -36.86 7.57 -36.38
N ASN A 101 -35.95 8.47 -36.76
CA ASN A 101 -36.23 9.52 -37.75
C ASN A 101 -36.21 9.01 -39.19
N LEU A 102 -35.59 7.85 -39.45
CA LEU A 102 -35.47 7.24 -40.78
C LEU A 102 -36.41 6.05 -40.98
N MET A 103 -36.83 5.39 -39.89
CA MET A 103 -37.68 4.19 -39.91
C MET A 103 -38.58 4.11 -38.67
N ASP A 104 -39.49 3.14 -38.63
CA ASP A 104 -40.32 2.87 -37.44
C ASP A 104 -39.45 2.56 -36.20
N LEU A 105 -39.88 3.10 -35.06
CA LEU A 105 -39.12 3.07 -33.81
C LEU A 105 -38.89 1.64 -33.30
N GLY A 106 -39.81 0.71 -33.58
CA GLY A 106 -39.66 -0.71 -33.23
C GLY A 106 -38.49 -1.36 -33.96
N TRP A 107 -38.35 -1.10 -35.27
CA TRP A 107 -37.23 -1.61 -36.06
C TRP A 107 -35.89 -0.97 -35.66
N ALA A 108 -35.90 0.33 -35.35
CA ALA A 108 -34.73 1.02 -34.81
C ALA A 108 -34.25 0.37 -33.50
N ALA A 109 -35.16 0.12 -32.56
CA ALA A 109 -34.86 -0.54 -31.29
C ALA A 109 -34.33 -1.97 -31.49
N LEU A 110 -34.90 -2.75 -32.42
CA LEU A 110 -34.41 -4.10 -32.74
C LEU A 110 -32.98 -4.10 -33.28
N ILE A 111 -32.62 -3.13 -34.14
CA ILE A 111 -31.26 -3.01 -34.67
C ILE A 111 -30.27 -2.72 -33.54
N VAL A 112 -30.59 -1.78 -32.65
CA VAL A 112 -29.71 -1.44 -31.51
C VAL A 112 -29.62 -2.62 -30.52
N ALA A 113 -30.72 -3.35 -30.30
CA ALA A 113 -30.71 -4.56 -29.49
C ALA A 113 -29.82 -5.66 -30.10
N ALA A 114 -29.89 -5.86 -31.43
CA ALA A 114 -29.03 -6.81 -32.13
C ALA A 114 -27.55 -6.42 -32.01
N LEU A 115 -27.21 -5.13 -32.11
CA LEU A 115 -25.85 -4.62 -31.92
C LEU A 115 -25.30 -4.99 -30.53
N TRP A 116 -26.07 -4.73 -29.47
CA TRP A 116 -25.68 -5.12 -28.11
C TRP A 116 -25.64 -6.63 -27.91
N GLY A 117 -26.55 -7.37 -28.54
CA GLY A 117 -26.56 -8.84 -28.51
C GLY A 117 -25.26 -9.43 -29.09
N ILE A 118 -24.80 -8.91 -30.23
CA ILE A 118 -23.54 -9.31 -30.85
C ILE A 118 -22.35 -8.94 -29.95
N ALA A 119 -22.29 -7.69 -29.47
CA ALA A 119 -21.23 -7.25 -28.57
C ALA A 119 -21.16 -8.12 -27.30
N GLY A 120 -22.31 -8.43 -26.69
CA GLY A 120 -22.44 -9.31 -25.54
C GLY A 120 -21.99 -10.74 -25.84
N ALA A 121 -22.38 -11.30 -26.98
CA ALA A 121 -21.95 -12.64 -27.39
C ALA A 121 -20.43 -12.75 -27.57
N VAL A 122 -19.80 -11.73 -28.18
CA VAL A 122 -18.34 -11.65 -28.32
C VAL A 122 -17.64 -11.53 -26.97
N MET A 123 -18.15 -10.67 -26.08
CA MET A 123 -17.56 -10.48 -24.75
C MET A 123 -17.69 -11.74 -23.90
N PHE A 124 -18.87 -12.38 -23.90
CA PHE A 124 -19.12 -13.63 -23.20
C PHE A 124 -18.21 -14.75 -23.70
N SER A 125 -18.14 -14.97 -25.01
CA SER A 125 -17.31 -16.02 -25.61
C SER A 125 -15.82 -15.80 -25.33
N SER A 126 -15.34 -14.56 -25.46
CA SER A 126 -13.95 -14.20 -25.16
C SER A 126 -13.60 -14.35 -23.67
N GLY A 127 -14.48 -13.89 -22.78
CA GLY A 127 -14.31 -14.03 -21.34
C GLY A 127 -14.33 -15.50 -20.90
N ARG A 128 -15.28 -16.28 -21.44
CA ARG A 128 -15.36 -17.72 -21.22
C ARG A 128 -14.10 -18.44 -21.69
N ALA A 129 -13.58 -18.08 -22.87
CA ALA A 129 -12.36 -18.68 -23.41
C ALA A 129 -11.13 -18.37 -22.53
N LYS A 130 -10.98 -17.12 -22.07
CA LYS A 130 -9.91 -16.74 -21.14
C LYS A 130 -10.01 -17.49 -19.83
N LEU A 131 -11.21 -17.57 -19.23
CA LEU A 131 -11.42 -18.27 -17.98
C LEU A 131 -11.10 -19.77 -18.09
N ARG A 132 -11.42 -20.39 -19.23
CA ARG A 132 -11.06 -21.80 -19.50
C ARG A 132 -9.56 -22.04 -19.65
N ARG A 133 -8.76 -21.01 -19.94
CA ARG A 133 -7.30 -21.08 -20.06
C ARG A 133 -6.59 -20.80 -18.73
N VAL A 134 -7.30 -20.28 -17.72
CA VAL A 134 -6.74 -20.14 -16.38
C VAL A 134 -6.72 -21.52 -15.74
N SER A 135 -5.55 -22.18 -15.77
CA SER A 135 -5.32 -23.42 -15.04
C SER A 135 -5.51 -23.18 -13.55
N LYS A 136 -6.18 -24.11 -12.85
CA LYS A 136 -6.16 -24.11 -11.38
C LYS A 136 -4.69 -24.23 -10.92
N PRO A 137 -4.28 -23.57 -9.83
CA PRO A 137 -2.92 -23.69 -9.32
C PRO A 137 -2.77 -25.08 -8.66
N GLU A 138 -2.59 -26.11 -9.49
CA GLU A 138 -2.55 -27.52 -9.07
C GLU A 138 -1.45 -27.76 -8.05
N ARG A 139 -0.26 -27.18 -8.26
CA ARG A 139 0.87 -27.27 -7.32
C ARG A 139 0.56 -26.67 -5.96
N THR A 140 -0.06 -25.49 -5.91
CA THR A 140 -0.45 -24.86 -4.64
C THR A 140 -1.52 -25.68 -3.93
N ILE A 141 -2.47 -26.26 -4.67
CA ILE A 141 -3.50 -27.12 -4.10
C ILE A 141 -2.90 -28.44 -3.57
N GLU A 142 -1.90 -29.00 -4.27
CA GLU A 142 -1.19 -30.21 -3.87
C GLU A 142 -0.37 -29.99 -2.60
N THR A 143 0.43 -28.92 -2.54
CA THR A 143 1.18 -28.56 -1.32
C THR A 143 0.27 -28.31 -0.12
N LEU A 144 -0.85 -27.59 -0.31
CA LEU A 144 -1.81 -27.36 0.79
C LEU A 144 -2.49 -28.66 1.27
N LYS A 145 -2.64 -29.66 0.40
CA LYS A 145 -3.16 -30.98 0.79
C LYS A 145 -2.13 -31.78 1.57
N GLU A 146 -0.88 -31.78 1.12
CA GLU A 146 0.24 -32.43 1.82
C GLU A 146 0.43 -31.83 3.22
N ASP A 147 0.42 -30.49 3.34
CA ASP A 147 0.51 -29.79 4.62
C ASP A 147 -0.66 -30.16 5.56
N ALA A 148 -1.87 -30.25 5.01
CA ALA A 148 -3.06 -30.64 5.76
C ALA A 148 -3.03 -32.13 6.17
N GLU A 149 -2.48 -33.01 5.35
CA GLU A 149 -2.28 -34.43 5.69
C GLU A 149 -1.21 -34.58 6.77
N TRP A 150 -0.10 -33.86 6.68
CA TRP A 150 0.95 -33.84 7.69
C TRP A 150 0.44 -33.35 9.05
N ALA A 151 -0.38 -32.29 9.06
CA ALA A 151 -1.00 -31.78 10.28
C ALA A 151 -2.03 -32.75 10.91
N ARG A 152 -2.64 -33.65 10.11
CA ARG A 152 -3.57 -34.69 10.59
C ARG A 152 -2.86 -35.93 11.13
N HIS A 153 -1.65 -36.19 10.65
CA HIS A 153 -0.82 -37.30 11.11
C HIS A 153 0.55 -36.80 11.60
N PRO A 154 0.60 -36.05 12.73
CA PRO A 154 1.88 -35.70 13.34
C PRO A 154 2.53 -36.99 13.83
N THR A 155 3.52 -37.49 13.10
CA THR A 155 4.36 -38.61 13.53
C THR A 155 5.04 -38.20 14.83
N LYS A 156 4.70 -38.90 15.93
CA LYS A 156 5.36 -38.76 17.23
C LYS A 156 6.80 -39.27 17.20
#